data_AF-A0A4Y5SPB7-F1
#
_entry.id   AF-A0A4Y5SPB7-F1
#
_cell.length_a   1.000
_cell.length_b   1.000
_cell.length_c   1.000
_cell.angle_alpha   90.00
_cell.angle_beta   90.00
_cell.angle_gamma   90.00
#
_symmetry.space_group_name_H-M   'P 1'
#
loop_
_entity.id
_entity.type
_entity.pdbx_description
1 polymer ?
#
loop_
_entity_poly.entity_id
_entity_poly.type
_entity_poly.pdbx_seq_one_letter_code
_entity_poly.pdbx_strand_id
1 'polypeptide(L)'
;MKKLVFALLAVALLVIAAGCENPDTNVKTEKTLTINDVTVHYSGDVSLSQAKALIDFVGETFQITGETDVYLAKSGDAYIVEVTTPYTSPDQIDDATKFYVKMMASKMSQDVFGGSKSTLKLVTDERDELFSAESRYSYVNSGTIYVWYADAGEDKAKAVLDYAVSLVGEGPWDIILEGSDPYDVKAVSSFESRDEIGDAENAYRQMASDLSQKLGGDVVVHVLNPKGKEIAAFSG
;
A
#
# COMPACT_ATOMS: atom_id res chain seq x y z
N MET A 1 39.36 -47.00 7.98
CA MET A 1 38.46 -45.89 7.61
C MET A 1 37.07 -46.20 8.15
N LYS A 2 36.57 -45.43 9.13
CA LYS A 2 35.27 -45.70 9.77
C LYS A 2 34.16 -45.01 8.96
N LYS A 3 33.18 -45.77 8.47
CA LYS A 3 31.90 -45.23 7.99
C LYS A 3 30.94 -45.18 9.18
N LEU A 4 30.67 -43.99 9.69
CA LEU A 4 29.62 -43.78 10.70
C LEU A 4 28.36 -43.32 9.95
N VAL A 5 27.38 -44.22 9.91
CA VAL A 5 26.00 -43.87 9.58
C VAL A 5 25.37 -43.29 10.84
N PHE A 6 24.88 -42.06 10.77
CA PHE A 6 23.88 -41.54 11.71
C PHE A 6 22.84 -40.74 10.94
N ALA A 7 21.68 -41.36 10.74
CA ALA A 7 20.46 -40.71 10.30
C ALA A 7 19.52 -40.56 11.52
N LEU A 8 19.31 -39.32 11.94
CA LEU A 8 18.48 -38.80 13.05
C LEU A 8 18.58 -37.27 12.90
N LEU A 9 17.61 -36.40 13.16
CA LEU A 9 16.16 -36.45 13.43
C LEU A 9 15.63 -35.05 12.99
N ALA A 10 14.37 -34.76 12.67
CA ALA A 10 13.12 -35.48 12.84
C ALA A 10 12.15 -35.25 11.65
N VAL A 11 10.92 -35.76 11.75
CA VAL A 11 9.77 -35.38 10.93
C VAL A 11 8.89 -34.45 11.76
N ALA A 12 8.68 -33.21 11.33
CA ALA A 12 7.67 -32.33 11.92
C ALA A 12 6.27 -32.75 11.42
N LEU A 13 5.31 -32.89 12.32
CA LEU A 13 4.02 -33.51 12.00
C LEU A 13 3.14 -32.62 11.12
N LEU A 14 2.75 -33.17 9.96
CA LEU A 14 1.46 -32.87 9.36
C LEU A 14 0.36 -33.41 10.28
N VAL A 15 -0.20 -32.55 11.14
CA VAL A 15 -1.39 -32.88 11.92
C VAL A 15 -2.61 -32.80 10.99
N ILE A 16 -2.86 -33.89 10.26
CA ILE A 16 -4.14 -34.12 9.61
C ILE A 16 -5.14 -34.47 10.71
N ALA A 17 -5.85 -33.46 11.22
CA ALA A 17 -6.95 -33.66 12.16
C ALA A 17 -8.15 -34.27 11.44
N ALA A 18 -8.11 -35.59 11.23
CA ALA A 18 -9.26 -36.38 10.82
C ALA A 18 -10.20 -36.60 12.03
N GLY A 19 -11.00 -35.58 12.35
CA GLY A 19 -12.10 -35.63 13.31
C GLY A 19 -13.43 -35.53 12.60
N CYS A 20 -14.29 -36.54 12.73
CA CYS A 20 -15.65 -36.51 12.18
C CYS A 20 -16.57 -35.66 13.05
N GLU A 21 -16.88 -34.43 12.63
CA GLU A 21 -17.96 -33.62 13.22
C GLU A 21 -18.90 -33.05 12.14
N ASN A 22 -20.19 -33.04 12.50
CA ASN A 22 -21.41 -32.63 11.78
C ASN A 22 -21.32 -31.82 10.46
N PRO A 23 -22.18 -32.11 9.45
CA PRO A 23 -22.25 -31.36 8.19
C PRO A 23 -22.93 -29.97 8.28
N ASP A 24 -23.36 -29.52 9.47
CA ASP A 24 -24.23 -28.34 9.66
C ASP A 24 -23.57 -27.16 10.43
N THR A 25 -22.24 -27.02 10.36
CA THR A 25 -21.54 -25.83 10.86
C THR A 25 -20.67 -25.19 9.78
N ASN A 26 -21.05 -23.97 9.37
CA ASN A 26 -20.25 -23.07 8.51
C ASN A 26 -19.00 -22.53 9.26
N VAL A 27 -18.10 -23.43 9.66
CA VAL A 27 -16.79 -23.04 10.21
C VAL A 27 -15.95 -22.52 9.05
N LYS A 28 -15.73 -21.20 8.99
CA LYS A 28 -14.67 -20.62 8.18
C LYS A 28 -13.32 -21.10 8.74
N THR A 29 -12.81 -22.23 8.25
CA THR A 29 -11.53 -22.77 8.70
C THR A 29 -10.42 -21.76 8.41
N GLU A 30 -9.83 -21.22 9.47
CA GLU A 30 -8.64 -20.38 9.39
C GLU A 30 -7.44 -21.22 8.97
N LYS A 31 -6.57 -20.64 8.15
CA LYS A 31 -5.36 -21.25 7.61
C LYS A 31 -4.19 -20.31 7.89
N THR A 32 -2.99 -20.87 8.03
CA THR A 32 -1.79 -20.08 8.26
C THR A 32 -0.75 -20.32 7.16
N LEU A 33 0.05 -19.30 6.88
CA LEU A 33 1.25 -19.38 6.04
C LEU A 33 2.32 -18.48 6.64
N THR A 34 3.48 -19.04 6.99
CA THR A 34 4.65 -18.29 7.47
C THR A 34 5.76 -18.38 6.44
N ILE A 35 6.35 -17.23 6.08
CA ILE A 35 7.56 -17.14 5.25
C ILE A 35 8.44 -16.04 5.85
N ASN A 36 9.69 -16.38 6.16
CA ASN A 36 10.59 -15.55 6.96
C ASN A 36 9.87 -15.14 8.28
N ASP A 37 9.97 -13.88 8.66
CA ASP A 37 9.39 -13.34 9.90
C ASP A 37 7.93 -12.87 9.74
N VAL A 38 7.22 -13.23 8.65
CA VAL A 38 5.82 -12.82 8.41
C VAL A 38 4.90 -14.04 8.41
N THR A 39 3.87 -14.01 9.26
CA THR A 39 2.81 -15.03 9.33
C THR A 39 1.47 -14.44 8.88
N VAL A 40 0.90 -14.96 7.80
CA VAL A 40 -0.47 -14.63 7.38
C VAL A 40 -1.44 -15.68 7.91
N HIS A 41 -2.38 -15.25 8.76
CA HIS A 41 -3.57 -15.98 9.18
C HIS A 41 -4.72 -15.59 8.26
N TYR A 42 -5.28 -16.52 7.49
CA TYR A 42 -6.26 -16.21 6.46
C TYR A 42 -7.52 -17.08 6.49
N SER A 43 -8.67 -16.47 6.21
CA SER A 43 -9.97 -17.14 6.25
C SER A 43 -10.92 -16.71 5.11
N GLY A 44 -11.89 -17.58 4.81
CA GLY A 44 -12.82 -17.39 3.69
C GLY A 44 -12.24 -17.81 2.34
N ASP A 45 -12.75 -17.19 1.27
CA ASP A 45 -12.33 -17.45 -0.12
C ASP A 45 -11.04 -16.70 -0.46
N VAL A 46 -9.96 -17.09 0.20
CA VAL A 46 -8.60 -16.57 0.02
C VAL A 46 -7.70 -17.70 -0.48
N SER A 47 -7.02 -17.45 -1.60
CA SER A 47 -6.08 -18.41 -2.19
C SER A 47 -4.70 -18.37 -1.50
N LEU A 48 -3.99 -19.50 -1.53
CA LEU A 48 -2.61 -19.59 -1.04
C LEU A 48 -1.67 -18.60 -1.75
N SER A 49 -1.91 -18.34 -3.04
CA SER A 49 -1.18 -17.35 -3.84
C SER A 49 -1.40 -15.92 -3.35
N GLN A 50 -2.62 -15.56 -2.92
CA GLN A 50 -2.89 -14.24 -2.33
C GLN A 50 -2.26 -14.11 -0.93
N ALA A 51 -2.33 -15.16 -0.11
CA ALA A 51 -1.63 -15.17 1.19
C ALA A 51 -0.11 -15.00 1.01
N LYS A 52 0.49 -15.68 0.01
CA LYS A 52 1.92 -15.50 -0.32
C LYS A 52 2.23 -14.09 -0.81
N ALA A 53 1.46 -13.58 -1.78
CA ALA A 53 1.64 -12.23 -2.33
C ALA A 53 1.48 -11.15 -1.25
N LEU A 54 0.62 -11.38 -0.25
CA LEU A 54 0.51 -10.50 0.92
C LEU A 54 1.76 -10.54 1.81
N ILE A 55 2.38 -11.72 2.03
CA ILE A 55 3.66 -11.81 2.75
C ILE A 55 4.75 -11.04 1.99
N ASP A 56 4.88 -11.29 0.68
CA ASP A 56 5.86 -10.63 -0.16
C ASP A 56 5.65 -9.08 -0.11
N PHE A 57 4.41 -8.61 -0.26
CA PHE A 57 4.04 -7.18 -0.11
C PHE A 57 4.37 -6.62 1.28
N VAL A 58 4.01 -7.32 2.36
CA VAL A 58 4.21 -6.84 3.73
C VAL A 58 5.71 -6.76 4.06
N GLY A 59 6.50 -7.76 3.65
CA GLY A 59 7.97 -7.76 3.82
C GLY A 59 8.72 -6.73 2.98
N GLU A 60 8.21 -6.35 1.80
CA GLU A 60 8.81 -5.29 0.97
C GLU A 60 8.42 -3.88 1.44
N THR A 61 7.19 -3.69 1.94
CA THR A 61 6.62 -2.35 2.16
C THR A 61 6.70 -1.89 3.62
N PHE A 62 6.69 -2.81 4.59
CA PHE A 62 6.94 -2.50 5.99
C PHE A 62 8.40 -2.80 6.35
N GLN A 63 9.03 -1.93 7.14
CA GLN A 63 10.39 -2.16 7.66
C GLN A 63 10.33 -3.15 8.83
N ILE A 64 10.10 -4.42 8.53
CA ILE A 64 9.90 -5.47 9.51
C ILE A 64 11.23 -5.82 10.19
N THR A 65 11.27 -5.66 11.51
CA THR A 65 12.43 -5.98 12.36
C THR A 65 12.05 -6.99 13.44
N GLY A 66 11.48 -8.12 13.03
CA GLY A 66 11.01 -9.20 13.91
C GLY A 66 9.75 -9.88 13.37
N GLU A 67 9.21 -10.83 14.15
CA GLU A 67 7.97 -11.53 13.78
C GLU A 67 6.80 -10.55 13.63
N THR A 68 6.03 -10.68 12.54
CA THR A 68 4.86 -9.86 12.22
C THR A 68 3.69 -10.77 11.84
N ASP A 69 2.57 -10.61 12.53
CA ASP A 69 1.33 -11.32 12.25
C ASP A 69 0.42 -10.46 11.37
N VAL A 70 -0.21 -11.12 10.39
CA VAL A 70 -1.09 -10.48 9.42
C VAL A 70 -2.39 -11.28 9.30
N TYR A 71 -3.52 -10.68 9.63
CA TYR A 71 -4.83 -11.33 9.53
C TYR A 71 -5.55 -10.88 8.26
N LEU A 72 -5.86 -11.84 7.38
CA LEU A 72 -6.45 -11.64 6.06
C LEU A 72 -7.85 -12.28 6.00
N ALA A 73 -8.88 -11.45 5.85
CA ALA A 73 -10.26 -11.89 5.70
C ALA A 73 -10.87 -11.36 4.39
N LYS A 74 -11.60 -12.21 3.67
CA LYS A 74 -12.45 -11.80 2.56
C LYS A 74 -13.92 -11.76 2.99
N SER A 75 -14.62 -10.68 2.64
CA SER A 75 -16.05 -10.48 2.90
C SER A 75 -16.73 -9.93 1.64
N GLY A 76 -17.47 -10.80 0.93
CA GLY A 76 -17.93 -10.49 -0.42
C GLY A 76 -16.74 -10.27 -1.36
N ASP A 77 -16.76 -9.16 -2.09
CA ASP A 77 -15.70 -8.77 -3.02
C ASP A 77 -14.61 -7.88 -2.37
N ALA A 78 -14.68 -7.66 -1.05
CA ALA A 78 -13.73 -6.83 -0.31
C ALA A 78 -12.79 -7.66 0.58
N TYR A 79 -11.55 -7.20 0.70
CA TYR A 79 -10.53 -7.75 1.59
C TYR A 79 -10.30 -6.84 2.79
N ILE A 80 -10.05 -7.43 3.96
CA ILE A 80 -9.60 -6.75 5.17
C ILE A 80 -8.26 -7.39 5.56
N VAL A 81 -7.25 -6.56 5.76
CA VAL A 81 -5.90 -6.93 6.19
C VAL A 81 -5.58 -6.17 7.46
N GLU A 82 -5.32 -6.90 8.53
CA GLU A 82 -4.84 -6.37 9.81
C GLU A 82 -3.36 -6.75 9.94
N VAL A 83 -2.47 -5.78 10.05
CA VAL A 83 -1.03 -5.99 10.29
C VAL A 83 -0.75 -5.62 11.75
N THR A 84 -0.18 -6.54 12.53
CA THR A 84 0.24 -6.24 13.91
C THR A 84 1.40 -5.25 13.90
N THR A 85 1.44 -4.37 14.90
CA THR A 85 2.44 -3.32 14.99
C THR A 85 2.93 -3.14 16.43
N PRO A 86 4.17 -2.66 16.64
CA PRO A 86 4.67 -2.34 17.98
C PRO A 86 4.02 -1.10 18.61
N TYR A 87 3.07 -0.46 17.92
CA TYR A 87 2.32 0.67 18.45
C TYR A 87 1.27 0.18 19.46
N THR A 88 1.11 0.92 20.55
CA THR A 88 0.16 0.61 21.63
C THR A 88 -1.01 1.60 21.69
N SER A 89 -0.99 2.68 20.91
CA SER A 89 -2.09 3.63 20.79
C SER A 89 -2.08 4.41 19.46
N PRO A 90 -3.25 4.91 18.99
CA PRO A 90 -3.35 5.68 17.73
C PRO A 90 -2.51 6.96 17.66
N ASP A 91 -2.16 7.53 18.82
CA ASP A 91 -1.38 8.76 18.95
C ASP A 91 0.12 8.55 18.70
N GLN A 92 0.61 7.32 18.75
CA GLN A 92 2.00 6.99 18.40
C GLN A 92 2.25 6.91 16.89
N ILE A 93 1.18 6.80 16.09
CA ILE A 93 1.27 6.74 14.63
C ILE A 93 1.29 8.17 14.10
N ASP A 94 2.40 8.60 13.52
CA ASP A 94 2.53 9.96 12.99
C ASP A 94 1.73 10.18 11.68
N ASP A 95 1.56 11.45 11.30
CA ASP A 95 0.78 11.83 10.11
C ASP A 95 1.41 11.33 8.80
N ALA A 96 2.74 11.16 8.75
CA ALA A 96 3.42 10.63 7.57
C ALA A 96 3.10 9.14 7.39
N THR A 97 3.18 8.35 8.45
CA THR A 97 2.76 6.95 8.49
C THR A 97 1.29 6.81 8.13
N LYS A 98 0.40 7.64 8.71
CA LYS A 98 -1.03 7.69 8.37
C LYS A 98 -1.30 8.06 6.90
N PHE A 99 -0.43 8.86 6.28
CA PHE A 99 -0.50 9.16 4.86
C PHE A 99 -0.06 7.97 4.01
N TYR A 100 1.15 7.42 4.26
CA TYR A 100 1.67 6.28 3.52
C TYR A 100 0.79 5.03 3.62
N VAL A 101 0.17 4.73 4.77
CA VAL A 101 -0.76 3.59 4.92
C VAL A 101 -1.97 3.68 3.97
N LYS A 102 -2.44 4.88 3.62
CA LYS A 102 -3.52 5.06 2.61
C LYS A 102 -3.05 4.70 1.20
N MET A 103 -1.79 5.01 0.90
CA MET A 103 -1.15 4.64 -0.37
C MET A 103 -0.87 3.13 -0.41
N MET A 104 -0.38 2.55 0.70
CA MET A 104 -0.18 1.10 0.87
C MET A 104 -1.49 0.31 0.70
N ALA A 105 -2.61 0.77 1.28
CA ALA A 105 -3.92 0.11 1.08
C ALA A 105 -4.32 0.05 -0.40
N SER A 106 -4.04 1.14 -1.14
CA SER A 106 -4.28 1.27 -2.57
C SER A 106 -3.32 0.39 -3.40
N LYS A 107 -2.04 0.34 -3.02
CA LYS A 107 -1.03 -0.54 -3.64
C LYS A 107 -1.37 -2.01 -3.46
N MET A 108 -1.68 -2.42 -2.23
CA MET A 108 -2.06 -3.78 -1.85
C MET A 108 -3.31 -4.25 -2.61
N SER A 109 -4.32 -3.37 -2.74
CA SER A 109 -5.51 -3.60 -3.57
C SER A 109 -5.13 -4.00 -5.00
N GLN A 110 -4.27 -3.21 -5.65
CA GLN A 110 -3.82 -3.46 -7.02
C GLN A 110 -2.91 -4.69 -7.15
N ASP A 111 -1.87 -4.79 -6.32
CA ASP A 111 -0.77 -5.75 -6.48
C ASP A 111 -1.10 -7.16 -5.95
N VAL A 112 -1.82 -7.23 -4.83
CA VAL A 112 -2.14 -8.51 -4.14
C VAL A 112 -3.55 -8.99 -4.50
N PHE A 113 -4.51 -8.07 -4.65
CA PHE A 113 -5.93 -8.37 -4.82
C PHE A 113 -6.51 -7.99 -6.19
N GLY A 114 -5.66 -7.64 -7.16
CA GLY A 114 -6.06 -7.40 -8.56
C GLY A 114 -7.04 -6.24 -8.76
N GLY A 115 -6.97 -5.22 -7.89
CA GLY A 115 -7.85 -4.06 -7.86
C GLY A 115 -9.09 -4.21 -6.97
N SER A 116 -9.27 -5.34 -6.28
CA SER A 116 -10.42 -5.56 -5.40
C SER A 116 -10.35 -4.65 -4.16
N LYS A 117 -11.48 -4.02 -3.77
CA LYS A 117 -11.54 -3.11 -2.62
C LYS A 117 -10.90 -3.75 -1.39
N SER A 118 -9.92 -3.06 -0.81
CA SER A 118 -9.11 -3.58 0.29
C SER A 118 -9.05 -2.58 1.43
N THR A 119 -9.14 -3.06 2.66
CA THR A 119 -8.95 -2.25 3.88
C THR A 119 -7.68 -2.70 4.57
N LEU A 120 -6.73 -1.80 4.75
CA LEU A 120 -5.53 -2.02 5.55
C LEU A 120 -5.77 -1.45 6.95
N LYS A 121 -5.42 -2.22 7.97
CA LYS A 121 -5.51 -1.85 9.38
C LYS A 121 -4.16 -2.07 10.06
N LEU A 122 -3.73 -1.10 10.85
CA LEU A 122 -2.67 -1.29 11.82
C LEU A 122 -3.32 -1.62 13.16
N VAL A 123 -2.89 -2.72 13.78
CA VAL A 123 -3.48 -3.22 15.02
C VAL A 123 -2.42 -3.49 16.10
N THR A 124 -2.86 -3.62 17.35
CA THR A 124 -2.05 -4.16 18.46
C THR A 124 -1.92 -5.69 18.37
N ASP A 125 -1.08 -6.29 19.21
CA ASP A 125 -1.01 -7.77 19.36
C ASP A 125 -2.36 -8.37 19.83
N GLU A 126 -3.17 -7.62 20.59
CA GLU A 126 -4.53 -8.00 20.99
C GLU A 126 -5.58 -7.75 19.89
N ARG A 127 -5.13 -7.26 18.71
CA ARG A 127 -5.92 -6.90 17.52
C ARG A 127 -6.86 -5.71 17.68
N ASP A 128 -6.57 -4.80 18.63
CA ASP A 128 -7.26 -3.51 18.70
C ASP A 128 -6.86 -2.62 17.51
N GLU A 129 -7.83 -1.97 16.88
CA GLU A 129 -7.58 -1.10 15.73
C GLU A 129 -6.94 0.23 16.16
N LEU A 130 -5.75 0.50 15.64
CA LEU A 130 -5.01 1.75 15.89
C LEU A 130 -5.21 2.76 14.76
N PHE A 131 -5.24 2.28 13.52
CA PHE A 131 -5.51 3.09 12.33
C PHE A 131 -6.02 2.21 11.19
N SER A 132 -6.88 2.75 10.34
CA SER A 132 -7.37 2.06 9.14
C SER A 132 -7.41 2.98 7.92
N ALA A 133 -7.14 2.41 6.75
CA ALA A 133 -7.33 3.05 5.45
C ALA A 133 -7.96 2.07 4.45
N GLU A 134 -8.98 2.52 3.74
CA GLU A 134 -9.50 1.82 2.56
C GLU A 134 -8.69 2.18 1.30
N SER A 135 -8.55 1.23 0.39
CA SER A 135 -8.00 1.45 -0.95
C SER A 135 -8.87 2.43 -1.73
N ARG A 136 -8.27 3.49 -2.25
CA ARG A 136 -8.97 4.52 -3.03
C ARG A 136 -8.40 4.72 -4.43
N TYR A 137 -7.09 4.53 -4.59
CA TYR A 137 -6.40 4.81 -5.83
C TYR A 137 -6.01 3.52 -6.57
N SER A 138 -6.02 3.56 -7.89
CA SER A 138 -5.13 2.75 -8.73
C SER A 138 -3.83 3.52 -8.96
N TYR A 139 -2.80 2.88 -9.51
CA TYR A 139 -1.56 3.57 -9.86
C TYR A 139 -0.92 3.06 -11.16
N VAL A 140 -0.15 3.95 -11.79
CA VAL A 140 0.83 3.62 -12.83
C VAL A 140 2.21 4.09 -12.37
N ASN A 141 3.27 3.39 -12.74
CA ASN A 141 4.62 3.74 -12.31
C ASN A 141 5.68 3.53 -13.40
N SER A 142 6.79 4.25 -13.27
CA SER A 142 8.02 4.06 -14.04
C SER A 142 9.20 4.11 -13.09
N GLY A 143 9.87 2.98 -12.90
CA GLY A 143 10.83 2.82 -11.82
C GLY A 143 10.20 3.11 -10.45
N THR A 144 10.72 4.12 -9.76
CA THR A 144 10.25 4.59 -8.45
C THR A 144 9.34 5.83 -8.50
N ILE A 145 8.95 6.31 -9.69
CA ILE A 145 7.95 7.37 -9.84
C ILE A 145 6.57 6.72 -9.93
N TYR A 146 5.65 7.10 -9.04
CA TYR A 146 4.29 6.59 -8.94
C TYR A 146 3.26 7.70 -9.17
N VAL A 147 2.30 7.46 -10.08
CA VAL A 147 1.12 8.30 -10.25
C VAL A 147 -0.11 7.53 -9.79
N TRP A 148 -0.67 7.96 -8.66
CA TRP A 148 -1.88 7.42 -8.04
C TRP A 148 -3.10 8.17 -8.57
N TYR A 149 -4.19 7.48 -8.89
CA TYR A 149 -5.39 8.11 -9.45
C TYR A 149 -6.69 7.42 -9.01
N ALA A 150 -7.78 8.19 -8.93
CA ALA A 150 -9.11 7.67 -8.60
C ALA A 150 -10.17 7.98 -9.69
N ASP A 151 -10.14 9.18 -10.28
CA ASP A 151 -11.23 9.67 -11.14
C ASP A 151 -10.79 9.97 -12.59
N ALA A 152 -9.56 10.44 -12.80
CA ALA A 152 -9.06 10.89 -14.10
C ALA A 152 -8.82 9.78 -15.14
N GLY A 153 -8.75 8.51 -14.70
CA GLY A 153 -8.46 7.35 -15.54
C GLY A 153 -6.98 7.14 -15.88
N GLU A 154 -6.67 5.91 -16.31
CA GLU A 154 -5.28 5.44 -16.51
C GLU A 154 -4.51 6.24 -17.57
N ASP A 155 -5.17 6.65 -18.66
CA ASP A 155 -4.53 7.43 -19.74
C ASP A 155 -4.07 8.82 -19.27
N LYS A 156 -4.83 9.47 -18.39
CA LYS A 156 -4.44 10.76 -17.79
C LYS A 156 -3.33 10.56 -16.76
N ALA A 157 -3.40 9.49 -15.96
CA ALA A 157 -2.33 9.14 -15.02
C ALA A 157 -1.01 8.85 -15.76
N LYS A 158 -1.04 8.16 -16.91
CA LYS A 158 0.13 7.96 -17.78
C LYS A 158 0.68 9.26 -18.33
N ALA A 159 -0.17 10.19 -18.78
CA ALA A 159 0.28 11.50 -19.27
C ALA A 159 1.00 12.32 -18.18
N VAL A 160 0.56 12.22 -16.92
CA VAL A 160 1.26 12.80 -15.76
C VAL A 160 2.57 12.07 -15.46
N LEU A 161 2.58 10.72 -15.54
CA LEU A 161 3.79 9.91 -15.33
C LEU A 161 4.87 10.22 -16.37
N ASP A 162 4.52 10.24 -17.65
CA ASP A 162 5.44 10.58 -18.74
C ASP A 162 6.00 12.00 -18.58
N TYR A 163 5.19 12.95 -18.10
CA TYR A 163 5.67 14.29 -17.74
C TYR A 163 6.68 14.24 -16.59
N ALA A 164 6.34 13.58 -15.48
CA ALA A 164 7.21 13.46 -14.31
C ALA A 164 8.55 12.81 -14.66
N VAL A 165 8.53 11.69 -15.40
CA VAL A 165 9.74 11.04 -15.94
C VAL A 165 10.54 11.99 -16.83
N SER A 166 9.89 12.77 -17.70
CA SER A 166 10.59 13.75 -18.55
C SER A 166 11.22 14.92 -17.78
N LEU A 167 10.71 15.23 -16.59
CA LEU A 167 11.16 16.33 -15.74
C LEU A 167 12.32 15.93 -14.82
N VAL A 168 12.22 14.79 -14.13
CA VAL A 168 13.21 14.36 -13.13
C VAL A 168 14.12 13.20 -13.58
N GLY A 169 13.75 12.50 -14.66
CA GLY A 169 14.46 11.32 -15.17
C GLY A 169 14.22 10.08 -14.31
N GLU A 170 14.79 10.05 -13.11
CA GLU A 170 14.70 8.95 -12.14
C GLU A 170 14.58 9.49 -10.71
N GLY A 171 13.86 8.77 -9.84
CA GLY A 171 13.80 9.08 -8.41
C GLY A 171 12.50 8.61 -7.76
N PRO A 172 12.47 8.39 -6.43
CA PRO A 172 11.21 8.16 -5.72
C PRO A 172 10.37 9.45 -5.76
N TRP A 173 9.21 9.40 -6.41
CA TRP A 173 8.27 10.51 -6.42
C TRP A 173 6.83 10.02 -6.51
N ASP A 174 6.04 10.34 -5.49
CA ASP A 174 4.60 10.10 -5.47
C ASP A 174 3.84 11.34 -5.96
N ILE A 175 2.97 11.15 -6.95
CA ILE A 175 2.04 12.16 -7.46
C ILE A 175 0.64 11.58 -7.38
N ILE A 176 -0.33 12.33 -6.86
CA ILE A 176 -1.74 11.93 -6.81
C ILE A 176 -2.53 12.78 -7.80
N LEU A 177 -3.25 12.15 -8.72
CA LEU A 177 -4.11 12.77 -9.71
C LEU A 177 -5.59 12.54 -9.34
N GLU A 178 -6.28 13.61 -9.00
CA GLU A 178 -7.72 13.61 -8.69
C GLU A 178 -8.48 14.56 -9.63
N GLY A 179 -9.81 14.43 -9.64
CA GLY A 179 -10.68 15.27 -10.48
C GLY A 179 -10.74 14.82 -11.95
N SER A 180 -11.31 15.68 -12.79
CA SER A 180 -11.56 15.40 -14.21
C SER A 180 -11.65 16.66 -15.09
N ASP A 181 -12.08 17.79 -14.53
CA ASP A 181 -11.79 19.18 -14.93
C ASP A 181 -12.36 20.14 -13.86
N PRO A 182 -11.55 20.91 -13.11
CA PRO A 182 -10.09 20.88 -13.09
C PRO A 182 -9.54 19.52 -12.59
N TYR A 183 -8.28 19.27 -12.91
CA TYR A 183 -7.48 18.18 -12.35
C TYR A 183 -6.63 18.69 -11.17
N ASP A 184 -6.70 17.99 -10.04
CA ASP A 184 -5.85 18.25 -8.89
C ASP A 184 -4.61 17.33 -8.97
N VAL A 185 -3.44 17.90 -9.23
CA VAL A 185 -2.15 17.19 -9.32
C VAL A 185 -1.36 17.44 -8.03
N LYS A 186 -1.37 16.47 -7.12
CA LYS A 186 -0.77 16.59 -5.80
C LYS A 186 0.62 15.96 -5.79
N ALA A 187 1.64 16.79 -5.96
CA ALA A 187 3.04 16.36 -5.91
C ALA A 187 3.49 16.24 -4.46
N VAL A 188 3.83 15.02 -4.01
CA VAL A 188 4.46 14.82 -2.71
C VAL A 188 5.91 15.30 -2.79
N SER A 189 6.34 16.04 -1.78
CA SER A 189 7.67 16.65 -1.72
C SER A 189 8.33 16.40 -0.36
N SER A 190 9.63 16.66 -0.27
CA SER A 190 10.37 16.66 0.99
C SER A 190 10.26 17.95 1.80
N PHE A 191 9.56 18.97 1.27
CA PHE A 191 9.40 20.27 1.95
C PHE A 191 8.36 20.14 3.06
N GLU A 192 8.67 20.65 4.26
CA GLU A 192 7.74 20.66 5.40
C GLU A 192 6.81 21.88 5.40
N SER A 193 7.21 22.97 4.74
CA SER A 193 6.50 24.25 4.73
C SER A 193 6.65 25.00 3.41
N ARG A 194 5.80 26.02 3.18
CA ARG A 194 5.84 26.84 1.95
C ARG A 194 7.18 27.54 1.75
N ASP A 195 7.77 28.05 2.84
CA ASP A 195 9.00 28.85 2.79
C ASP A 195 10.20 28.05 2.28
N GLU A 196 10.18 26.71 2.43
CA GLU A 196 11.22 25.80 1.94
C GLU A 196 11.16 25.56 0.42
N ILE A 197 10.01 25.84 -0.23
CA ILE A 197 9.84 25.66 -1.69
C ILE A 197 10.80 26.59 -2.46
N GLY A 198 10.94 27.84 -1.99
CA GLY A 198 11.86 28.83 -2.55
C GLY A 198 11.80 28.93 -4.08
N ASP A 199 12.95 28.77 -4.73
CA ASP A 199 13.10 28.87 -6.18
C ASP A 199 12.30 27.81 -6.98
N ALA A 200 11.86 26.72 -6.32
CA ALA A 200 11.05 25.68 -6.96
C ALA A 200 9.60 26.13 -7.25
N GLU A 201 9.11 27.26 -6.70
CA GLU A 201 7.76 27.79 -7.03
C GLU A 201 7.56 27.91 -8.54
N ASN A 202 8.58 28.37 -9.27
CA ASN A 202 8.49 28.55 -10.73
C ASN A 202 8.39 27.22 -11.47
N ALA A 203 9.02 26.15 -10.96
CA ALA A 203 8.91 24.82 -11.53
C ALA A 203 7.49 24.25 -11.33
N TYR A 204 6.87 24.44 -10.16
CA TYR A 204 5.49 24.01 -9.93
C TYR A 204 4.46 24.81 -10.74
N ARG A 205 4.70 26.11 -10.99
CA ARG A 205 3.88 26.91 -11.92
C ARG A 205 4.01 26.42 -13.36
N GLN A 206 5.22 26.13 -13.82
CA GLN A 206 5.45 25.57 -15.15
C GLN A 206 4.79 24.19 -15.28
N MET A 207 4.92 23.33 -14.27
CA MET A 207 4.26 22.02 -14.18
C MET A 207 2.75 22.13 -14.31
N ALA A 208 2.12 23.10 -13.64
CA ALA A 208 0.68 23.31 -13.76
C ALA A 208 0.29 23.64 -15.21
N SER A 209 0.99 24.57 -15.87
CA SER A 209 0.66 24.97 -17.24
C SER A 209 0.99 23.89 -18.29
N ASP A 210 2.11 23.18 -18.14
CA ASP A 210 2.49 22.04 -18.98
C ASP A 210 1.46 20.91 -18.89
N LEU A 211 0.99 20.61 -17.67
CA LEU A 211 -0.02 19.59 -17.43
C LEU A 211 -1.40 20.04 -17.92
N SER A 212 -1.80 21.31 -17.78
CA SER A 212 -3.04 21.82 -18.37
C SER A 212 -3.08 21.56 -19.89
N GLN A 213 -1.97 21.84 -20.58
CA GLN A 213 -1.84 21.57 -22.02
C GLN A 213 -1.87 20.08 -22.36
N LYS A 214 -1.24 19.22 -21.54
CA LYS A 214 -1.18 17.76 -21.77
C LYS A 214 -2.48 17.04 -21.45
N LEU A 215 -3.17 17.45 -20.39
CA LEU A 215 -4.43 16.86 -19.94
C LEU A 215 -5.63 17.46 -20.69
N GLY A 216 -5.52 18.67 -21.24
CA GLY A 216 -6.56 19.32 -22.03
C GLY A 216 -7.72 19.85 -21.18
N GLY A 217 -7.40 20.38 -20.00
CA GLY A 217 -8.32 20.96 -19.02
C GLY A 217 -7.52 21.77 -18.00
N ASP A 218 -8.20 22.41 -17.04
CA ASP A 218 -7.52 23.22 -16.03
C ASP A 218 -6.76 22.33 -15.03
N VAL A 219 -5.54 22.69 -14.64
CA VAL A 219 -4.76 21.97 -13.63
C VAL A 219 -4.41 22.87 -12.45
N VAL A 220 -4.59 22.32 -11.25
CA VAL A 220 -4.02 22.86 -10.01
C VAL A 220 -2.96 21.89 -9.50
N VAL A 221 -1.71 22.35 -9.41
CA VAL A 221 -0.62 21.60 -8.78
C VAL A 221 -0.57 21.94 -7.30
N HIS A 222 -0.85 20.96 -6.45
CA HIS A 222 -0.73 21.06 -5.00
C HIS A 222 0.61 20.45 -4.58
N VAL A 223 1.40 21.19 -3.82
CA VAL A 223 2.62 20.67 -3.19
C VAL A 223 2.24 20.15 -1.82
N LEU A 224 2.42 18.85 -1.60
CA LEU A 224 2.22 18.20 -0.32
C LEU A 224 3.56 18.02 0.40
N ASN A 225 3.57 18.17 1.72
CA ASN A 225 4.68 17.75 2.56
C ASN A 225 4.66 16.22 2.82
N PRO A 226 5.67 15.62 3.45
CA PRO A 226 5.72 14.18 3.74
C PRO A 226 4.57 13.64 4.61
N LYS A 227 3.77 14.52 5.22
CA LYS A 227 2.58 14.21 6.04
C LYS A 227 1.27 14.28 5.23
N GLY A 228 1.37 14.44 3.91
CA GLY A 228 0.22 14.58 3.01
C GLY A 228 -0.55 15.89 3.18
N LYS A 229 0.02 16.91 3.84
CA LYS A 229 -0.61 18.23 4.04
C LYS A 229 -0.17 19.17 2.93
N GLU A 230 -1.12 19.88 2.35
CA GLU A 230 -0.83 20.92 1.37
C GLU A 230 -0.05 22.08 2.03
N ILE A 231 1.03 22.49 1.36
CA ILE A 231 1.86 23.66 1.75
C ILE A 231 1.82 24.77 0.70
N ALA A 232 1.48 24.45 -0.55
CA ALA A 232 1.24 25.42 -1.61
C ALA A 232 0.35 24.84 -2.72
N ALA A 233 -0.30 25.72 -3.49
CA ALA A 233 -1.02 25.38 -4.70
C ALA A 233 -0.69 26.39 -5.82
N PHE A 234 -0.67 25.91 -7.07
CA PHE A 234 -0.35 26.68 -8.28
C PHE A 234 -1.28 26.27 -9.44
N SER A 235 -1.93 27.23 -10.08
CA SER A 235 -2.80 26.99 -11.26
C SER A 235 -2.05 27.19 -12.57
N GLY A 236 -2.39 26.41 -13.60
CA GLY A 236 -1.75 26.39 -14.92
C GLY A 236 -2.37 27.26 -16.00
#